data_AF-A0A7C4BFN5-F1
#
_entry.id   AF-A0A7C4BFN5-F1
#
_cell.length_a   1.000
_cell.length_b   1.000
_cell.length_c   1.000
_cell.angle_alpha   90.00
_cell.angle_beta   90.00
_cell.angle_gamma   90.00
#
_symmetry.space_group_name_H-M   'P 1'
#
loop_
_entity.id
_entity.type
_entity.pdbx_description
1 polymer ?
#
loop_
_entity_poly.entity_id
_entity_poly.type
_entity_poly.pdbx_seq_one_letter_code
_entity_poly.pdbx_strand_id
1 'polypeptide(L)'
;MRPIALLTDFGTKDHYVAAMKGVILSINPDARIVDISHEVRKGDIASGAFTLLQASRTFPAGTIFVAVVDPGVGTGRKCLAMRTRNHFIFLAPDNGLLSLVAQQYGVEEVREISNPQLMRPEVSATFHGRDILAPVAAWLSLGKGLEEVGPKLETYSSLEFPTPKLSGRRILGSVLHLDDFGNVVTNIPSSMVPYTPGQTLLVEVAKKRIPLTFARTFGEVGRGEALAYLGSSGFLELAKNLGNLAREMRIETGMEVRITPAEVPVHQLRSYLKQGYRLVGENSAVKICHWTKESLLDGEGCYKMKFYGIRSWRCLQMTPCLFNCTHRCLYCWRMVEATSPQARAEDDPSEMIEEAIRAQRELLSGFRGNPKVNLERWREAQEPRHAAISLAGEPTLYERLSELIGEFKRRGFTTFLVTNGTMPERLEALKEEPTQLYISLSAPDEETYRRVCNPLLENGWSRILESLRLMRGFSCRKVIRLTMVKGLNMIKPEAYSKLILEASPDFVEVKAYMDVGFAKKRLGLQYMPSHEEIRSFAKQLSLETGYQYLHESEISRVILLKK
;
A
#
# COMPACT_ATOMS: atom_id res chain seq x y z
N MET A 1 -7.46 -15.74 -49.02
CA MET A 1 -8.52 -16.34 -48.18
C MET A 1 -8.43 -15.72 -46.80
N ARG A 2 -9.54 -15.21 -46.25
CA ARG A 2 -9.55 -14.53 -44.94
C ARG A 2 -9.60 -15.58 -43.83
N PRO A 3 -8.62 -15.64 -42.90
CA PRO A 3 -8.71 -16.57 -41.78
C PRO A 3 -9.85 -16.17 -40.83
N ILE A 4 -10.41 -17.15 -40.13
CA ILE A 4 -11.43 -16.96 -39.11
C ILE A 4 -10.80 -17.27 -37.75
N ALA A 5 -10.76 -16.29 -36.86
CA ALA A 5 -10.20 -16.43 -35.52
C ALA A 5 -11.33 -16.53 -34.48
N LEU A 6 -11.26 -17.51 -33.58
CA LEU A 6 -12.33 -17.77 -32.59
C LEU A 6 -11.87 -17.43 -31.17
N LEU A 7 -12.68 -16.65 -30.45
CA LEU A 7 -12.52 -16.39 -29.01
C LEU A 7 -13.84 -16.68 -28.30
N THR A 8 -13.84 -17.50 -27.24
CA THR A 8 -15.07 -17.80 -26.49
C THR A 8 -14.84 -17.99 -24.99
N ASP A 9 -15.91 -18.07 -24.21
CA ASP A 9 -15.92 -18.52 -22.80
C ASP A 9 -16.51 -19.93 -22.59
N PHE A 10 -16.66 -20.72 -23.66
CA PHE A 10 -17.27 -22.06 -23.64
C PHE A 10 -16.41 -23.13 -22.97
N GLY A 11 -15.11 -22.89 -22.83
CA GLY A 11 -14.12 -23.90 -22.45
C GLY A 11 -13.85 -24.90 -23.57
N THR A 12 -12.88 -25.77 -23.31
CA THR A 12 -12.45 -26.85 -24.23
C THR A 12 -13.01 -28.23 -23.86
N LYS A 13 -13.80 -28.31 -22.78
CA LYS A 13 -14.34 -29.58 -22.26
C LYS A 13 -15.52 -30.14 -23.08
N ASP A 14 -16.41 -29.27 -23.52
CA ASP A 14 -17.66 -29.65 -24.19
C ASP A 14 -17.60 -29.40 -25.72
N HIS A 15 -18.59 -29.91 -26.44
CA HIS A 15 -18.62 -29.93 -27.91
C HIS A 15 -18.86 -28.56 -28.59
N TYR A 16 -19.12 -27.49 -27.83
CA TYR A 16 -19.58 -26.21 -28.37
C TYR A 16 -18.64 -25.62 -29.44
N VAL A 17 -17.35 -25.53 -29.15
CA VAL A 17 -16.36 -24.98 -30.09
C VAL A 17 -16.28 -25.82 -31.36
N ALA A 18 -16.27 -27.15 -31.24
CA ALA A 18 -16.25 -28.06 -32.38
C ALA A 18 -17.49 -27.90 -33.27
N ALA A 19 -18.67 -27.68 -32.67
CA ALA A 19 -19.89 -27.42 -33.42
C ALA A 19 -19.82 -26.12 -34.23
N MET A 20 -19.26 -25.04 -33.69
CA MET A 20 -19.02 -23.81 -34.45
C MET A 20 -18.10 -24.04 -35.64
N LYS A 21 -16.99 -24.77 -35.43
CA LYS A 21 -16.03 -25.11 -36.49
C LYS A 21 -16.66 -25.97 -37.57
N GLY A 22 -17.46 -26.96 -37.19
CA GLY A 22 -18.20 -27.81 -38.12
C GLY A 22 -19.14 -27.00 -39.02
N VAL A 23 -19.85 -26.02 -38.45
CA VAL A 23 -20.70 -25.11 -39.24
C VAL A 23 -19.86 -24.28 -40.20
N ILE A 24 -18.75 -23.71 -39.74
CA ILE A 24 -17.84 -22.92 -40.60
C ILE A 24 -17.36 -23.76 -41.78
N LEU A 25 -16.84 -24.96 -41.51
CA LEU A 25 -16.29 -25.87 -42.53
C LEU A 25 -17.34 -26.44 -43.47
N SER A 26 -18.60 -26.57 -43.02
CA SER A 26 -19.71 -26.99 -43.90
C SER A 26 -20.07 -25.95 -44.96
N ILE A 27 -19.78 -24.67 -44.70
CA ILE A 27 -20.05 -23.56 -45.62
C ILE A 27 -18.80 -23.22 -46.44
N ASN A 28 -17.64 -23.16 -45.78
CA ASN A 28 -16.34 -22.95 -46.41
C ASN A 28 -15.36 -24.06 -45.99
N PRO A 29 -15.26 -25.16 -46.77
CA PRO A 29 -14.37 -26.27 -46.46
C PRO A 29 -12.88 -25.90 -46.39
N ASP A 30 -12.47 -24.83 -47.07
CA ASP A 30 -11.08 -24.37 -47.10
C ASP A 30 -10.75 -23.35 -45.99
N ALA A 31 -11.72 -23.01 -45.14
CA ALA A 31 -11.55 -22.00 -44.10
C ALA A 31 -10.38 -22.32 -43.15
N ARG A 32 -9.46 -21.38 -43.02
CA ARG A 32 -8.41 -21.43 -41.98
C ARG A 32 -8.98 -20.91 -40.66
N ILE A 33 -9.25 -21.83 -39.74
CA ILE A 33 -9.76 -21.50 -38.41
C ILE A 33 -8.61 -21.47 -37.41
N VAL A 34 -8.49 -20.38 -36.65
CA VAL A 34 -7.47 -20.20 -35.61
C VAL A 34 -8.15 -19.94 -34.28
N ASP A 35 -7.89 -20.75 -33.26
CA ASP A 35 -8.40 -20.47 -31.92
C ASP A 35 -7.50 -19.44 -31.24
N ILE A 36 -8.10 -18.37 -30.73
CA ILE A 36 -7.43 -17.40 -29.85
C ILE A 36 -7.42 -17.95 -28.43
N SER A 37 -8.61 -18.21 -27.88
CA SER A 37 -8.80 -18.84 -26.58
C SER A 37 -10.27 -19.22 -26.42
N HIS A 38 -10.52 -20.34 -25.74
CA HIS A 38 -11.87 -20.73 -25.30
C HIS A 38 -12.01 -20.72 -23.78
N GLU A 39 -10.95 -20.35 -23.06
CA GLU A 39 -10.86 -20.38 -21.60
C GLU A 39 -11.02 -18.99 -20.99
N VAL A 40 -11.58 -18.02 -21.73
CA VAL A 40 -11.98 -16.75 -21.14
C VAL A 40 -12.96 -17.04 -20.00
N ARG A 41 -12.78 -16.37 -18.85
CA ARG A 41 -13.66 -16.56 -17.71
C ARG A 41 -15.12 -16.31 -18.12
N LYS A 42 -15.99 -17.26 -17.78
CA LYS A 42 -17.42 -17.24 -18.12
C LYS A 42 -18.06 -15.89 -17.75
N GLY A 43 -18.63 -15.23 -18.75
CA GLY A 43 -19.28 -13.92 -18.62
C GLY A 43 -18.37 -12.72 -18.39
N ASP A 44 -17.04 -12.87 -18.40
CA ASP A 44 -16.09 -11.76 -18.23
C ASP A 44 -15.82 -11.04 -19.56
N ILE A 45 -16.74 -10.15 -19.92
CA ILE A 45 -16.70 -9.39 -21.17
C ILE A 45 -15.44 -8.53 -21.26
N ALA A 46 -14.97 -7.95 -20.14
CA ALA A 46 -13.77 -7.11 -20.10
C ALA A 46 -12.49 -7.91 -20.42
N SER A 47 -12.31 -9.08 -19.78
CA SER A 47 -11.20 -9.98 -20.11
C SER A 47 -11.27 -10.49 -21.55
N GLY A 48 -12.48 -10.78 -22.06
CA GLY A 48 -12.70 -11.14 -23.45
C GLY A 48 -12.26 -10.04 -24.42
N ALA A 49 -12.65 -8.79 -24.15
CA ALA A 49 -12.30 -7.63 -24.96
C ALA A 49 -10.79 -7.39 -24.97
N PHE A 50 -10.14 -7.55 -23.82
CA PHE A 50 -8.68 -7.42 -23.70
C PHE A 50 -7.96 -8.50 -24.50
N THR A 51 -8.35 -9.76 -24.32
CA THR A 51 -7.75 -10.91 -25.02
C THR A 51 -7.91 -10.77 -26.54
N LEU A 52 -9.09 -10.35 -27.00
CA LEU A 52 -9.39 -10.10 -28.42
C LEU A 52 -8.48 -9.01 -29.00
N LEU A 53 -8.32 -7.88 -28.29
CA LEU A 53 -7.43 -6.81 -28.70
C LEU A 53 -5.97 -7.29 -28.76
N GLN A 54 -5.49 -8.00 -27.75
CA GLN A 54 -4.10 -8.46 -27.72
C GLN A 54 -3.80 -9.44 -28.85
N ALA A 55 -4.68 -10.41 -29.09
CA ALA A 55 -4.51 -11.38 -30.16
C ALA A 55 -4.52 -10.69 -31.54
N SER A 56 -5.55 -9.88 -31.81
CA SER A 56 -5.79 -9.28 -33.14
C SER A 56 -4.63 -8.43 -33.67
N ARG A 57 -3.77 -7.88 -32.81
CA ARG A 57 -2.55 -7.11 -33.20
C ARG A 57 -1.57 -7.87 -34.10
N THR A 58 -1.60 -9.20 -34.06
CA THR A 58 -0.64 -10.05 -34.78
C THR A 58 -1.23 -10.76 -36.00
N PHE A 59 -2.55 -10.66 -36.19
CA PHE A 59 -3.23 -11.31 -37.30
C PHE A 59 -3.09 -10.51 -38.60
N PRO A 60 -3.11 -11.19 -39.77
CA PRO A 60 -3.03 -10.52 -41.06
C PRO A 60 -4.30 -9.71 -41.36
N ALA A 61 -4.14 -8.61 -42.10
CA ALA A 61 -5.25 -7.76 -42.55
C ALA A 61 -6.40 -8.57 -43.19
N GLY A 62 -7.64 -8.16 -42.94
CA GLY A 62 -8.83 -8.85 -43.45
C GLY A 62 -9.25 -10.10 -42.66
N THR A 63 -8.57 -10.43 -41.55
CA THR A 63 -9.01 -11.50 -40.63
C THR A 63 -10.43 -11.23 -40.11
N ILE A 64 -11.23 -12.30 -40.01
CA ILE A 64 -12.56 -12.29 -39.41
C ILE A 64 -12.46 -12.87 -38.01
N PHE A 65 -12.81 -12.10 -37.00
CA PHE A 65 -12.81 -12.51 -35.60
C PHE A 65 -14.23 -12.84 -35.17
N VAL A 66 -14.45 -14.03 -34.62
CA VAL A 66 -15.70 -14.41 -33.96
C VAL A 66 -15.43 -14.48 -32.47
N ALA A 67 -15.98 -13.52 -31.72
CA ALA A 67 -15.78 -13.41 -30.28
C ALA A 67 -17.11 -13.61 -29.55
N VAL A 68 -17.18 -14.61 -28.66
CA VAL A 68 -18.41 -15.01 -27.97
C VAL A 68 -18.15 -15.17 -26.47
N VAL A 69 -18.33 -14.08 -25.73
CA VAL A 69 -18.45 -14.06 -24.27
C VAL A 69 -19.79 -13.42 -23.97
N ASP A 70 -20.79 -14.23 -23.66
CA ASP A 70 -22.19 -13.81 -23.81
C ASP A 70 -23.11 -14.32 -22.70
N PRO A 71 -23.12 -13.65 -21.53
CA PRO A 71 -24.08 -13.96 -20.48
C PRO A 71 -25.52 -13.60 -20.86
N GLY A 72 -25.73 -12.84 -21.94
CA GLY A 72 -27.04 -12.38 -22.42
C GLY A 72 -27.57 -13.15 -23.63
N VAL A 73 -27.04 -14.34 -23.94
CA VAL A 73 -27.50 -15.14 -25.07
C VAL A 73 -29.02 -15.43 -24.96
N GLY A 74 -29.73 -15.38 -26.09
CA GLY A 74 -31.17 -15.61 -26.13
C GLY A 74 -32.04 -14.46 -25.60
N THR A 75 -31.44 -13.36 -25.13
CA THR A 75 -32.17 -12.14 -24.73
C THR A 75 -32.35 -11.18 -25.91
N GLY A 76 -32.86 -9.97 -25.66
CA GLY A 76 -33.03 -8.93 -26.69
C GLY A 76 -31.74 -8.29 -27.21
N ARG A 77 -30.56 -8.70 -26.74
CA ARG A 77 -29.27 -8.17 -27.23
C ARG A 77 -28.98 -8.62 -28.66
N LYS A 78 -28.47 -7.71 -29.49
CA LYS A 78 -28.20 -7.96 -30.91
C LYS A 78 -26.92 -8.78 -31.12
N CYS A 79 -26.75 -9.34 -32.32
CA CYS A 79 -25.45 -9.79 -32.83
C CYS A 79 -24.93 -8.71 -33.78
N LEU A 80 -23.64 -8.38 -33.69
CA LEU A 80 -23.01 -7.31 -34.47
C LEU A 80 -21.94 -7.86 -35.40
N ALA A 81 -21.84 -7.27 -36.58
CA ALA A 81 -20.69 -7.34 -37.45
C ALA A 81 -20.06 -5.95 -37.58
N MET A 82 -18.84 -5.79 -37.07
CA MET A 82 -18.09 -4.53 -37.05
C MET A 82 -16.90 -4.61 -37.98
N ARG A 83 -16.76 -3.66 -38.90
CA ARG A 83 -15.52 -3.41 -39.64
C ARG A 83 -14.77 -2.25 -39.02
N THR A 84 -13.50 -2.48 -38.73
CA THR A 84 -12.58 -1.44 -38.25
C THR A 84 -11.76 -0.86 -39.40
N ARG A 85 -11.18 0.33 -39.21
CA ARG A 85 -10.45 1.06 -40.28
C ARG A 85 -9.20 0.34 -40.79
N ASN A 86 -8.67 -0.61 -40.02
CA ASN A 86 -7.60 -1.51 -40.46
C ASN A 86 -8.12 -2.78 -41.19
N HIS A 87 -9.39 -2.77 -41.61
CA HIS A 87 -10.06 -3.80 -42.40
C HIS A 87 -10.27 -5.16 -41.72
N PHE A 88 -10.15 -5.24 -40.39
CA PHE A 88 -10.63 -6.40 -39.65
C PHE A 88 -12.15 -6.40 -39.58
N ILE A 89 -12.72 -7.61 -39.50
CA ILE A 89 -14.15 -7.80 -39.27
C ILE A 89 -14.31 -8.54 -37.94
N PHE A 90 -15.12 -8.01 -37.03
CA PHE A 90 -15.42 -8.61 -35.74
C PHE A 90 -16.91 -8.96 -35.66
N LEU A 91 -17.20 -10.22 -35.33
CA LEU A 91 -18.54 -10.73 -35.10
C LEU A 91 -18.68 -11.05 -33.60
N ALA A 92 -19.66 -10.44 -32.93
CA ALA A 92 -19.83 -10.57 -31.48
C ALA A 92 -21.26 -10.25 -31.02
N PRO A 93 -21.67 -10.66 -29.80
CA PRO A 93 -22.83 -10.10 -29.14
C PRO A 93 -22.67 -8.59 -28.89
N ASP A 94 -23.76 -7.84 -28.96
CA ASP A 94 -23.82 -6.42 -28.60
C ASP A 94 -23.85 -6.24 -27.07
N ASN A 95 -22.69 -6.40 -26.43
CA ASN A 95 -22.57 -6.32 -24.97
C ASN A 95 -21.30 -5.57 -24.51
N GLY A 96 -20.62 -4.89 -25.43
CA GLY A 96 -19.36 -4.19 -25.18
C GLY A 96 -18.08 -5.02 -25.36
N LEU A 97 -18.17 -6.29 -25.77
CA LEU A 97 -16.99 -7.13 -26.06
C LEU A 97 -16.05 -6.52 -27.10
N LEU A 98 -16.57 -5.68 -28.00
CA LEU A 98 -15.79 -5.02 -29.06
C LEU A 98 -15.20 -3.66 -28.67
N SER A 99 -15.38 -3.19 -27.43
CA SER A 99 -14.99 -1.84 -27.02
C SER A 99 -13.51 -1.52 -27.26
N LEU A 100 -12.61 -2.40 -26.84
CA LEU A 100 -11.17 -2.14 -26.91
C LEU A 100 -10.64 -2.17 -28.36
N VAL A 101 -11.18 -3.05 -29.21
CA VAL A 101 -10.81 -3.08 -30.64
C VAL A 101 -11.40 -1.90 -31.40
N ALA A 102 -12.63 -1.48 -31.07
CA ALA A 102 -13.25 -0.29 -31.63
C ALA A 102 -12.45 0.97 -31.29
N GLN A 103 -12.01 1.10 -30.03
CA GLN A 103 -11.17 2.22 -29.58
C GLN A 103 -9.79 2.21 -30.24
N GLN A 104 -9.13 1.04 -30.31
CA GLN A 104 -7.77 0.94 -30.84
C GLN A 104 -7.70 1.16 -32.36
N TYR A 105 -8.59 0.54 -33.12
CA TYR A 105 -8.51 0.51 -34.58
C TYR A 105 -9.44 1.52 -35.27
N GLY A 106 -10.39 2.10 -34.52
CA GLY A 106 -11.44 2.94 -35.07
C GLY A 106 -12.47 2.13 -35.85
N VAL A 107 -13.74 2.51 -35.74
CA VAL A 107 -14.84 1.85 -36.42
C VAL A 107 -15.06 2.51 -37.80
N GLU A 108 -15.18 1.69 -38.82
CA GLU A 108 -15.59 2.09 -40.18
C GLU A 108 -17.10 1.91 -40.34
N GLU A 109 -17.60 0.73 -39.95
CA GLU A 109 -19.01 0.37 -40.10
C GLU A 109 -19.42 -0.69 -39.05
N VAL A 110 -20.66 -0.61 -38.56
CA VAL A 110 -21.27 -1.65 -37.72
C VAL A 110 -22.62 -2.01 -38.31
N ARG A 111 -22.92 -3.30 -38.36
CA ARG A 111 -24.20 -3.84 -38.83
C ARG A 111 -24.79 -4.81 -37.83
N GLU A 112 -26.11 -4.83 -37.78
CA GLU A 112 -26.85 -5.87 -37.09
C GLU A 112 -26.80 -7.15 -37.94
N ILE A 113 -26.49 -8.28 -37.31
CA ILE A 113 -26.55 -9.58 -37.96
C ILE A 113 -28.01 -10.07 -37.90
N SER A 114 -28.76 -9.82 -38.97
CA SER A 114 -30.20 -10.14 -39.04
C SER A 114 -30.63 -10.81 -40.34
N ASN A 115 -29.73 -11.06 -41.30
CA ASN A 115 -30.07 -11.79 -42.53
C ASN A 115 -30.15 -13.32 -42.30
N PRO A 116 -31.36 -13.94 -42.35
CA PRO A 116 -31.51 -15.36 -42.10
C PRO A 116 -30.86 -16.26 -43.17
N GLN A 117 -30.62 -15.75 -44.38
CA GLN A 117 -29.97 -16.52 -45.45
C GLN A 117 -28.49 -16.82 -45.14
N LEU A 118 -27.89 -16.06 -44.23
CA LEU A 118 -26.51 -16.24 -43.78
C LEU A 118 -26.41 -16.99 -42.44
N MET A 119 -27.53 -17.41 -41.87
CA MET A 119 -27.63 -18.13 -40.60
C MET A 119 -28.00 -19.59 -40.81
N ARG A 120 -28.00 -20.39 -39.73
CA ARG A 120 -28.61 -21.72 -39.78
C ARG A 120 -30.14 -21.61 -39.88
N PRO A 121 -30.83 -22.56 -40.56
CA PRO A 121 -32.29 -22.55 -40.66
C PRO A 121 -32.99 -22.57 -39.29
N GLU A 122 -32.40 -23.31 -38.34
CA GLU A 122 -32.86 -23.36 -36.95
C GLU A 122 -31.87 -22.62 -36.06
N VAL A 123 -32.31 -21.48 -35.50
CA VAL A 123 -31.55 -20.68 -34.55
C VAL A 123 -32.00 -21.02 -33.14
N SER A 124 -31.11 -21.63 -32.36
CA SER A 124 -31.39 -21.95 -30.95
C SER A 124 -31.25 -20.72 -30.06
N ALA A 125 -32.10 -20.62 -29.04
CA ALA A 125 -32.06 -19.50 -28.09
C ALA A 125 -30.76 -19.43 -27.26
N THR A 126 -30.05 -20.56 -27.11
CA THR A 126 -28.89 -20.65 -26.21
C THR A 126 -27.55 -20.77 -26.93
N PHE A 127 -27.53 -20.79 -28.28
CA PHE A 127 -26.27 -21.01 -29.01
C PHE A 127 -26.10 -20.16 -30.28
N HIS A 128 -26.27 -18.85 -30.13
CA HIS A 128 -26.05 -17.88 -31.22
C HIS A 128 -24.62 -17.91 -31.80
N GLY A 129 -23.62 -18.34 -31.03
CA GLY A 129 -22.26 -18.57 -31.54
C GLY A 129 -22.23 -19.55 -32.72
N ARG A 130 -22.94 -20.69 -32.60
CA ARG A 130 -23.05 -21.71 -33.65
C ARG A 130 -24.05 -21.34 -34.73
N ASP A 131 -25.20 -20.81 -34.35
CA ASP A 131 -26.33 -20.66 -35.27
C ASP A 131 -26.32 -19.35 -36.07
N ILE A 132 -25.66 -18.31 -35.54
CA ILE A 132 -25.63 -16.97 -36.14
C ILE A 132 -24.20 -16.56 -36.49
N LEU A 133 -23.29 -16.51 -35.52
CA LEU A 133 -21.97 -15.90 -35.72
C LEU A 133 -21.03 -16.75 -36.59
N ALA A 134 -20.96 -18.06 -36.33
CA ALA A 134 -20.16 -19.01 -37.11
C ALA A 134 -20.52 -19.05 -38.61
N PRO A 135 -21.79 -19.23 -39.02
CA PRO A 135 -22.12 -19.27 -40.44
C PRO A 135 -21.90 -17.93 -41.15
N VAL A 136 -22.17 -16.81 -40.48
CA VAL A 136 -21.89 -15.47 -41.02
C VAL A 136 -20.39 -15.27 -41.24
N ALA A 137 -19.53 -15.73 -40.32
CA ALA A 137 -18.08 -15.69 -40.50
C ALA A 137 -17.64 -16.49 -41.73
N ALA A 138 -18.23 -17.68 -41.93
CA ALA A 138 -17.92 -18.52 -43.07
C ALA A 138 -18.29 -17.85 -44.40
N TRP A 139 -19.49 -17.26 -44.49
CA TRP A 139 -19.92 -16.52 -45.69
C TRP A 139 -19.03 -15.30 -45.98
N LEU A 140 -18.68 -14.52 -44.96
CA LEU A 140 -17.77 -13.39 -45.10
C LEU A 140 -16.36 -13.81 -45.53
N SER A 141 -15.93 -15.02 -45.15
CA SER A 141 -14.63 -15.58 -45.57
C SER A 141 -14.60 -15.97 -47.05
N LEU A 142 -15.76 -16.26 -47.65
CA LEU A 142 -15.96 -16.50 -49.08
C LEU A 142 -16.12 -15.21 -49.90
N GLY A 143 -16.02 -14.03 -49.25
CA GLY A 143 -16.05 -12.74 -49.92
C GLY A 143 -17.43 -12.08 -49.99
N LYS A 144 -18.43 -12.61 -49.27
CA LYS A 144 -19.71 -11.91 -49.09
C LYS A 144 -19.51 -10.52 -48.50
N GLY A 145 -20.32 -9.58 -48.97
CA GLY A 145 -20.31 -8.19 -48.51
C GLY A 145 -20.77 -8.07 -47.06
N LEU A 146 -20.25 -7.08 -46.34
CA LEU A 146 -20.71 -6.81 -44.97
C LEU A 146 -22.15 -6.29 -44.99
N GLU A 147 -22.52 -5.58 -46.06
CA GLU A 147 -23.84 -5.07 -46.33
C GLU A 147 -24.93 -6.12 -46.47
N GLU A 148 -24.56 -7.35 -46.88
CA GLU A 148 -25.48 -8.48 -46.95
C GLU A 148 -25.82 -9.04 -45.56
N VAL A 149 -25.08 -8.68 -44.51
CA VAL A 149 -25.27 -9.21 -43.15
C VAL A 149 -26.51 -8.64 -42.45
N GLY A 150 -26.87 -7.40 -42.76
CA GLY A 150 -28.05 -6.72 -42.22
C GLY A 150 -27.90 -5.19 -42.23
N PRO A 151 -28.83 -4.46 -41.59
CA PRO A 151 -28.86 -3.00 -41.61
C PRO A 151 -27.68 -2.40 -40.82
N LYS A 152 -27.27 -1.19 -41.23
CA LYS A 152 -26.28 -0.40 -40.50
C LYS A 152 -26.83 0.03 -39.14
N LEU A 153 -25.97 -0.01 -38.14
CA LEU A 153 -26.25 0.48 -36.80
C LEU A 153 -25.47 1.76 -36.54
N GLU A 154 -26.16 2.77 -36.03
CA GLU A 154 -25.56 4.05 -35.62
C GLU A 154 -24.95 3.98 -34.22
N THR A 155 -25.45 3.08 -33.37
CA THR A 155 -24.99 2.88 -32.00
C THR A 155 -24.75 1.40 -31.71
N TYR A 156 -23.83 1.15 -30.79
CA TYR A 156 -23.51 -0.18 -30.25
C TYR A 156 -23.07 -0.02 -28.79
N SER A 157 -23.18 -1.09 -28.01
CA SER A 157 -22.81 -1.10 -26.61
C SER A 157 -21.30 -0.98 -26.45
N SER A 158 -20.84 -0.17 -25.50
CA SER A 158 -19.44 -0.09 -25.11
C SER A 158 -19.29 -0.25 -23.60
N LEU A 159 -18.29 -1.04 -23.18
CA LEU A 159 -17.80 -1.03 -21.82
C LEU A 159 -17.14 0.32 -21.51
N GLU A 160 -17.47 0.86 -20.34
CA GLU A 160 -16.74 1.96 -19.75
C GLU A 160 -15.54 1.41 -18.98
N PHE A 161 -14.33 1.70 -19.46
CA PHE A 161 -13.11 1.42 -18.72
C PHE A 161 -12.68 2.69 -17.98
N PRO A 162 -12.33 2.62 -16.68
CA PRO A 162 -11.78 3.76 -15.97
C PRO A 162 -10.56 4.31 -16.73
N THR A 163 -10.49 5.61 -16.96
CA THR A 163 -9.31 6.23 -17.57
C THR A 163 -8.22 6.36 -16.51
N PRO A 164 -7.01 5.82 -16.73
CA PRO A 164 -5.92 5.98 -15.79
C PRO A 164 -5.50 7.46 -15.69
N LYS A 165 -5.14 7.91 -14.49
CA LYS A 165 -4.77 9.29 -14.20
C LYS A 165 -3.36 9.34 -13.64
N LEU A 166 -2.52 10.20 -14.22
CA LEU A 166 -1.20 10.54 -13.70
C LEU A 166 -1.27 11.90 -13.01
N SER A 167 -0.85 11.98 -11.75
CA SER A 167 -0.71 13.23 -11.00
C SER A 167 0.70 13.28 -10.40
N GLY A 168 1.56 14.14 -10.97
CA GLY A 168 2.99 14.15 -10.66
C GLY A 168 3.62 12.81 -11.03
N ARG A 169 4.01 12.01 -10.03
CA ARG A 169 4.53 10.64 -10.19
C ARG A 169 3.59 9.57 -9.65
N ARG A 170 2.37 9.93 -9.24
CA ARG A 170 1.35 9.00 -8.72
C ARG A 170 0.42 8.60 -9.86
N ILE A 171 0.16 7.29 -9.99
CA ILE A 171 -0.76 6.76 -11.01
C ILE A 171 -1.97 6.14 -10.32
N LEU A 172 -3.15 6.50 -10.80
CA LEU A 172 -4.41 5.84 -10.50
C LEU A 172 -4.86 5.06 -11.73
N GLY A 173 -5.14 3.77 -11.58
CA GLY A 173 -5.64 2.89 -12.63
C GLY A 173 -6.58 1.84 -12.07
N SER A 174 -6.83 0.81 -12.85
CA SER A 174 -7.66 -0.34 -12.47
C SER A 174 -7.11 -1.63 -13.05
N VAL A 175 -7.48 -2.75 -12.43
CA VAL A 175 -7.16 -4.10 -12.92
C VAL A 175 -8.00 -4.38 -14.17
N LEU A 176 -7.32 -4.56 -15.30
CA LEU A 176 -7.95 -4.83 -16.58
C LEU A 176 -8.14 -6.33 -16.81
N HIS A 177 -7.13 -7.13 -16.47
CA HIS A 177 -7.12 -8.56 -16.72
C HIS A 177 -6.20 -9.29 -15.72
N LEU A 178 -6.51 -10.56 -15.47
CA LEU A 178 -5.68 -11.47 -14.66
C LEU A 178 -5.30 -12.65 -15.55
N ASP A 179 -4.00 -12.87 -15.77
CA ASP A 179 -3.55 -14.00 -16.56
C ASP A 179 -3.51 -15.30 -15.73
N ASP A 180 -3.29 -16.43 -16.40
CA ASP A 180 -3.26 -17.76 -15.76
C ASP A 180 -2.07 -17.95 -14.79
N PHE A 181 -1.00 -17.16 -14.95
CA PHE A 181 0.12 -17.14 -14.00
C PHE A 181 -0.26 -16.39 -12.71
N GLY A 182 -1.32 -15.59 -12.74
CA GLY A 182 -1.76 -14.73 -11.66
C GLY A 182 -1.05 -13.38 -11.65
N ASN A 183 -0.55 -12.95 -12.79
CA ASN A 183 -0.12 -11.58 -13.02
C ASN A 183 -1.36 -10.70 -13.20
N VAL A 184 -1.22 -9.45 -12.79
CA VAL A 184 -2.27 -8.45 -12.79
C VAL A 184 -1.96 -7.46 -13.89
N VAL A 185 -2.72 -7.50 -14.98
CA VAL A 185 -2.62 -6.51 -16.05
C VAL A 185 -3.49 -5.32 -15.68
N THR A 186 -2.90 -4.13 -15.65
CA THR A 186 -3.64 -2.89 -15.37
C THR A 186 -4.10 -2.22 -16.66
N ASN A 187 -4.98 -1.24 -16.56
CA ASN A 187 -5.34 -0.35 -17.65
C ASN A 187 -4.32 0.78 -17.91
N ILE A 188 -3.16 0.79 -17.23
CA ILE A 188 -2.17 1.88 -17.28
C ILE A 188 -1.21 1.61 -18.46
N PRO A 189 -1.23 2.43 -19.53
CA PRO A 189 -0.34 2.23 -20.67
C PRO A 189 1.12 2.46 -20.29
N SER A 190 2.02 1.73 -20.94
CA SER A 190 3.47 1.85 -20.71
C SER A 190 3.99 3.28 -20.94
N SER A 191 3.38 4.03 -21.85
CA SER A 191 3.72 5.44 -22.13
C SER A 191 3.41 6.40 -20.98
N MET A 192 2.55 6.01 -20.03
CA MET A 192 2.20 6.83 -18.87
C MET A 192 3.15 6.59 -17.69
N VAL A 193 3.99 5.55 -17.73
CA VAL A 193 4.77 5.10 -16.58
C VAL A 193 6.07 5.92 -16.45
N PRO A 194 6.24 6.75 -15.40
CA PRO A 194 7.41 7.62 -15.23
C PRO A 194 8.51 6.96 -14.37
N TYR A 195 8.51 5.63 -14.28
CA TYR A 195 9.37 4.87 -13.37
C TYR A 195 10.54 4.25 -14.11
N THR A 196 11.67 4.11 -13.42
CA THR A 196 12.89 3.50 -13.95
C THR A 196 13.22 2.20 -13.22
N PRO A 197 13.75 1.17 -13.91
CA PRO A 197 14.09 -0.11 -13.28
C PRO A 197 14.96 0.07 -12.03
N GLY A 198 14.66 -0.70 -10.98
CA GLY A 198 15.27 -0.59 -9.66
C GLY A 198 14.56 0.36 -8.70
N GLN A 199 13.66 1.23 -9.17
CA GLN A 199 12.84 2.07 -8.29
C GLN A 199 11.89 1.22 -7.44
N THR A 200 11.66 1.66 -6.21
CA THR A 200 10.65 1.05 -5.34
C THR A 200 9.32 1.75 -5.54
N LEU A 201 8.26 0.96 -5.72
CA LEU A 201 6.89 1.43 -5.84
C LEU A 201 6.08 0.91 -4.65
N LEU A 202 5.22 1.77 -4.10
CA LEU A 202 4.17 1.37 -3.18
C LEU A 202 2.88 1.24 -4.00
N VAL A 203 2.37 0.02 -4.10
CA VAL A 203 1.15 -0.29 -4.86
C VAL A 203 0.02 -0.59 -3.88
N GLU A 204 -1.08 0.14 -3.98
CA GLU A 204 -2.33 -0.14 -3.28
C GLU A 204 -3.32 -0.80 -4.24
N VAL A 205 -3.74 -2.01 -3.90
CA VAL A 205 -4.76 -2.78 -4.64
C VAL A 205 -5.47 -3.71 -3.65
N ALA A 206 -6.77 -3.96 -3.86
CA ALA A 206 -7.59 -4.76 -2.95
C ALA A 206 -7.52 -4.28 -1.47
N LYS A 207 -7.43 -2.95 -1.28
CA LYS A 207 -7.28 -2.28 0.04
C LYS A 207 -6.01 -2.69 0.82
N LYS A 208 -5.00 -3.22 0.12
CA LYS A 208 -3.72 -3.62 0.70
C LYS A 208 -2.61 -2.84 0.01
N ARG A 209 -1.64 -2.37 0.79
CA ARG A 209 -0.42 -1.71 0.29
C ARG A 209 0.74 -2.69 0.26
N ILE A 210 1.36 -2.86 -0.91
CA ILE A 210 2.50 -3.77 -1.13
C ILE A 210 3.68 -3.02 -1.78
N PRO A 211 4.91 -3.20 -1.27
CA PRO A 211 6.10 -2.62 -1.88
C PRO A 211 6.64 -3.56 -2.99
N LEU A 212 6.73 -3.02 -4.20
CA LEU A 212 7.19 -3.69 -5.40
C LEU A 212 8.47 -3.01 -5.90
N THR A 213 9.37 -3.80 -6.49
CA THR A 213 10.42 -3.25 -7.33
C THR A 213 9.86 -3.05 -8.72
N PHE A 214 10.08 -1.89 -9.34
CA PHE A 214 9.87 -1.73 -10.76
C PHE A 214 11.05 -2.38 -11.50
N ALA A 215 10.77 -3.40 -12.29
CA ALA A 215 11.77 -4.26 -12.92
C ALA A 215 11.46 -4.41 -14.42
N ARG A 216 12.46 -4.85 -15.19
CA ARG A 216 12.28 -5.17 -16.61
C ARG A 216 11.67 -6.56 -16.81
N THR A 217 11.97 -7.49 -15.90
CA THR A 217 11.51 -8.87 -15.97
C THR A 217 11.54 -9.54 -14.60
N PHE A 218 10.93 -10.72 -14.49
CA PHE A 218 10.79 -11.49 -13.25
C PHE A 218 12.14 -11.84 -12.59
N GLY A 219 13.19 -12.08 -13.38
CA GLY A 219 14.52 -12.47 -12.90
C GLY A 219 15.30 -11.38 -12.16
N GLU A 220 14.86 -10.12 -12.20
CA GLU A 220 15.53 -9.01 -11.51
C GLU A 220 15.11 -8.86 -10.04
N VAL A 221 14.18 -9.70 -9.55
CA VAL A 221 13.77 -9.75 -8.14
C VAL A 221 13.92 -11.17 -7.58
N GLY A 222 14.00 -11.29 -6.25
CA GLY A 222 14.14 -12.60 -5.62
C GLY A 222 12.94 -13.52 -5.87
N ARG A 223 13.14 -14.83 -5.74
CA ARG A 223 12.04 -15.81 -5.82
C ARG A 223 10.98 -15.48 -4.77
N GLY A 224 9.72 -15.43 -5.18
CA GLY A 224 8.60 -15.08 -4.33
C GLY A 224 8.51 -13.59 -4.00
N GLU A 225 9.28 -12.72 -4.66
CA GLU A 225 9.15 -11.27 -4.51
C GLU A 225 8.17 -10.69 -5.53
N ALA A 226 7.39 -9.69 -5.11
CA ALA A 226 6.49 -8.96 -5.99
C ALA A 226 7.23 -7.87 -6.77
N LEU A 227 6.82 -7.65 -8.01
CA LEU A 227 7.39 -6.68 -8.94
C LEU A 227 6.28 -5.99 -9.75
N ALA A 228 6.58 -4.80 -10.23
CA ALA A 228 5.84 -4.16 -11.31
C ALA A 228 6.75 -4.10 -12.54
N TYR A 229 6.20 -4.32 -13.74
CA TYR A 229 6.98 -4.29 -14.99
C TYR A 229 6.09 -3.86 -16.15
N LEU A 230 6.71 -3.46 -17.26
CA LEU A 230 6.00 -3.18 -18.49
C LEU A 230 5.84 -4.50 -19.26
N GLY A 231 4.61 -4.98 -19.35
CA GLY A 231 4.32 -6.24 -20.03
C GLY A 231 4.26 -6.11 -21.54
N SER A 232 4.36 -7.24 -22.24
CA SER A 232 4.23 -7.30 -23.70
C SER A 232 2.84 -6.88 -24.20
N SER A 233 1.85 -6.83 -23.31
CA SER A 233 0.51 -6.31 -23.57
C SER A 233 0.50 -4.79 -23.84
N GLY A 234 1.58 -4.09 -23.50
CA GLY A 234 1.72 -2.63 -23.60
C GLY A 234 1.26 -1.89 -22.33
N PHE A 235 0.92 -2.62 -21.26
CA PHE A 235 0.46 -2.06 -20.00
C PHE A 235 1.45 -2.30 -18.86
N LEU A 236 1.30 -1.52 -17.79
CA LEU A 236 1.94 -1.82 -16.52
C LEU A 236 1.29 -3.06 -15.90
N GLU A 237 2.10 -4.03 -15.52
CA GLU A 237 1.67 -5.30 -14.95
C GLU A 237 2.29 -5.49 -13.56
N LEU A 238 1.56 -6.16 -12.67
CA LEU A 238 2.02 -6.52 -11.33
C LEU A 238 2.12 -8.03 -11.24
N ALA A 239 3.24 -8.54 -10.76
CA ALA A 239 3.48 -9.98 -10.68
C ALA A 239 4.25 -10.36 -9.42
N LYS A 240 4.37 -11.67 -9.22
CA LYS A 240 5.22 -12.27 -8.20
C LYS A 240 6.15 -13.27 -8.88
N ASN A 241 7.46 -13.10 -8.71
CA ASN A 241 8.43 -13.99 -9.33
C ASN A 241 8.21 -15.44 -8.83
N LEU A 242 7.88 -16.36 -9.75
CA LEU A 242 7.48 -17.74 -9.46
C LEU A 242 6.34 -17.85 -8.43
N GLY A 243 5.35 -16.97 -8.52
CA GLY A 243 4.17 -16.98 -7.65
C GLY A 243 2.94 -16.36 -8.33
N ASN A 244 1.79 -16.50 -7.66
CA ASN A 244 0.51 -15.98 -8.16
C ASN A 244 0.09 -14.78 -7.28
N LEU A 245 0.34 -13.56 -7.77
CA LEU A 245 0.07 -12.33 -7.03
C LEU A 245 -1.44 -12.12 -6.82
N ALA A 246 -2.23 -12.33 -7.88
CA ALA A 246 -3.67 -12.12 -7.87
C ALA A 246 -4.37 -12.95 -6.78
N ARG A 247 -4.07 -14.24 -6.69
CA ARG A 247 -4.65 -15.16 -5.69
C ARG A 247 -4.23 -14.81 -4.26
N GLU A 248 -2.96 -14.50 -4.05
CA GLU A 248 -2.44 -14.14 -2.72
C GLU A 248 -3.08 -12.85 -2.19
N MET A 249 -3.24 -11.87 -3.07
CA MET A 249 -3.79 -10.58 -2.72
C MET A 249 -5.32 -10.53 -2.77
N ARG A 250 -5.96 -11.54 -3.38
CA ARG A 250 -7.40 -11.60 -3.70
C ARG A 250 -7.81 -10.43 -4.60
N ILE A 251 -7.05 -10.25 -5.68
CA ILE A 251 -7.28 -9.21 -6.68
C ILE A 251 -8.29 -9.74 -7.70
N GLU A 252 -9.23 -8.89 -8.09
CA GLU A 252 -10.23 -9.15 -9.11
C GLU A 252 -10.20 -8.04 -10.16
N THR A 253 -10.76 -8.32 -11.34
CA THR A 253 -10.92 -7.33 -12.41
C THR A 253 -11.77 -6.15 -11.95
N GLY A 254 -11.49 -4.95 -12.47
CA GLY A 254 -12.17 -3.71 -12.09
C GLY A 254 -11.70 -3.08 -10.77
N MET A 255 -10.90 -3.77 -9.95
CA MET A 255 -10.36 -3.18 -8.72
C MET A 255 -9.45 -1.98 -9.02
N GLU A 256 -9.56 -0.90 -8.23
CA GLU A 256 -8.66 0.25 -8.30
C GLU A 256 -7.22 -0.15 -7.94
N VAL A 257 -6.26 0.39 -8.69
CA VAL A 257 -4.82 0.26 -8.45
C VAL A 257 -4.22 1.66 -8.32
N ARG A 258 -3.58 1.94 -7.19
CA ARG A 258 -2.85 3.20 -6.96
C ARG A 258 -1.37 2.91 -6.81
N ILE A 259 -0.54 3.67 -7.52
CA ILE A 259 0.91 3.45 -7.57
C ILE A 259 1.61 4.76 -7.25
N THR A 260 2.50 4.68 -6.27
CA THR A 260 3.29 5.82 -5.79
C THR A 260 4.76 5.40 -5.71
N PRO A 261 5.72 6.21 -6.18
CA PRO A 261 7.13 5.93 -5.98
C PRO A 261 7.50 6.07 -4.51
N ALA A 262 8.32 5.17 -3.98
CA ALA A 262 8.86 5.26 -2.63
C ALA A 262 10.37 5.52 -2.71
N GLU A 263 10.84 6.53 -1.96
CA GLU A 263 12.26 6.87 -1.82
C GLU A 263 13.01 5.94 -0.86
N VAL A 264 12.49 4.75 -0.64
CA VAL A 264 13.00 3.77 0.32
C VAL A 264 13.21 2.46 -0.40
N PRO A 265 14.34 1.76 -0.19
CA PRO A 265 14.51 0.43 -0.75
C PRO A 265 13.38 -0.54 -0.38
N VAL A 266 12.91 -1.32 -1.36
CA VAL A 266 11.82 -2.30 -1.20
C VAL A 266 12.03 -3.24 -0.01
N HIS A 267 13.27 -3.67 0.25
CA HIS A 267 13.61 -4.61 1.31
C HIS A 267 13.37 -4.00 2.71
N GLN A 268 13.56 -2.68 2.84
CA GLN A 268 13.31 -1.97 4.09
C GLN A 268 11.81 -1.83 4.34
N LEU A 269 11.01 -1.48 3.33
CA LEU A 269 9.55 -1.47 3.44
C LEU A 269 9.02 -2.85 3.84
N ARG A 270 9.50 -3.92 3.19
CA ARG A 270 9.15 -5.31 3.54
C ARG A 270 9.54 -5.64 4.98
N SER A 271 10.70 -5.17 5.44
CA SER A 271 11.13 -5.35 6.83
C SER A 271 10.19 -4.67 7.83
N TYR A 272 9.75 -3.44 7.56
CA TYR A 272 8.77 -2.75 8.41
C TYR A 272 7.43 -3.48 8.45
N LEU A 273 6.89 -3.90 7.30
CA LEU A 273 5.64 -4.66 7.24
C LEU A 273 5.72 -5.97 8.01
N LYS A 274 6.83 -6.72 7.89
CA LYS A 274 7.10 -7.94 8.67
C LYS A 274 7.15 -7.70 10.18
N GLN A 275 7.60 -6.52 10.61
CA GLN A 275 7.63 -6.12 12.02
C GLN A 275 6.27 -5.62 12.54
N GLY A 276 5.21 -5.67 11.72
CA GLY A 276 3.86 -5.27 12.10
C GLY A 276 3.56 -3.79 11.93
N TYR A 277 4.37 -3.05 11.17
CA TYR A 277 4.01 -1.70 10.75
C TYR A 277 2.88 -1.75 9.71
N ARG A 278 2.09 -0.69 9.65
CA ARG A 278 1.23 -0.36 8.50
C ARG A 278 1.62 1.04 8.04
N LEU A 279 1.89 1.15 6.75
CA LEU A 279 2.19 2.43 6.11
C LEU A 279 0.89 3.23 6.01
N VAL A 280 0.99 4.51 6.31
CA VAL A 280 -0.06 5.52 6.24
C VAL A 280 0.48 6.64 5.36
N GLY A 281 -0.28 7.07 4.37
CA GLY A 281 0.25 7.91 3.29
C GLY A 281 1.57 7.39 2.70
N GLU A 282 2.50 8.30 2.44
CA GLU A 282 3.80 8.08 1.81
C GLU A 282 4.95 7.96 2.80
N ASN A 283 4.88 8.67 3.93
CA ASN A 283 5.97 8.74 4.92
C ASN A 283 5.52 8.41 6.34
N SER A 284 4.24 8.13 6.56
CA SER A 284 3.70 7.89 7.89
C SER A 284 3.50 6.39 8.17
N ALA A 285 3.36 6.03 9.44
CA ALA A 285 3.03 4.66 9.81
C ALA A 285 2.40 4.54 11.19
N VAL A 286 1.69 3.42 11.37
CA VAL A 286 1.19 2.96 12.66
C VAL A 286 1.72 1.57 12.99
N LYS A 287 1.74 1.25 14.28
CA LYS A 287 2.06 -0.10 14.77
C LYS A 287 1.38 -0.34 16.11
N ILE A 288 0.87 -1.55 16.31
CA ILE A 288 0.41 -1.97 17.64
C ILE A 288 1.60 -2.23 18.54
N CYS A 289 1.71 -1.47 19.63
CA CYS A 289 2.75 -1.67 20.62
C CYS A 289 2.52 -2.98 21.40
N HIS A 290 3.59 -3.56 21.96
CA HIS A 290 3.51 -4.77 22.77
C HIS A 290 2.46 -4.65 23.88
N TRP A 291 2.47 -3.54 24.63
CA TRP A 291 1.55 -3.30 25.74
C TRP A 291 0.08 -3.17 25.35
N THR A 292 -0.22 -2.72 24.12
CA THR A 292 -1.60 -2.75 23.60
C THR A 292 -2.08 -4.20 23.48
N LYS A 293 -1.22 -5.10 22.98
CA LYS A 293 -1.55 -6.53 22.86
C LYS A 293 -1.73 -7.17 24.24
N GLU A 294 -0.79 -6.92 25.16
CA GLU A 294 -0.88 -7.43 26.54
C GLU A 294 -2.15 -6.93 27.24
N SER A 295 -2.47 -5.63 27.12
CA SER A 295 -3.71 -5.09 27.69
C SER A 295 -4.97 -5.72 27.12
N LEU A 296 -4.99 -6.10 25.84
CA LEU A 296 -6.15 -6.79 25.25
C LEU A 296 -6.33 -8.21 25.78
N LEU A 297 -5.28 -8.80 26.35
CA LEU A 297 -5.27 -10.13 26.97
C LEU A 297 -5.35 -10.02 28.51
N ASP A 298 -6.01 -8.99 29.03
CA ASP A 298 -6.17 -8.68 30.46
C ASP A 298 -4.89 -8.38 31.24
N GLY A 299 -3.78 -8.07 30.56
CA GLY A 299 -2.56 -7.58 31.22
C GLY A 299 -2.73 -6.21 31.88
N GLU A 300 -1.82 -5.88 32.81
CA GLU A 300 -1.81 -4.64 33.61
C GLU A 300 -1.60 -3.35 32.79
N GLY A 301 -1.18 -3.48 31.53
CA GLY A 301 -0.90 -2.36 30.63
C GLY A 301 0.51 -1.78 30.76
N CYS A 302 0.78 -0.69 30.05
CA CYS A 302 2.12 -0.10 30.04
C CYS A 302 2.38 0.77 31.28
N TYR A 303 3.66 1.05 31.56
CA TYR A 303 4.06 1.93 32.67
C TYR A 303 3.40 3.32 32.64
N LYS A 304 2.99 3.83 31.47
CA LYS A 304 2.29 5.12 31.35
C LYS A 304 0.88 5.08 31.93
N MET A 305 0.28 3.90 32.07
CA MET A 305 -0.98 3.73 32.80
C MET A 305 -0.78 4.08 34.27
N LYS A 306 0.27 3.54 34.89
CA LYS A 306 0.64 3.85 36.28
C LYS A 306 1.09 5.30 36.46
N PHE A 307 1.88 5.84 35.53
CA PHE A 307 2.48 7.16 35.70
C PHE A 307 1.53 8.32 35.35
N TYR A 308 0.66 8.12 34.37
CA TYR A 308 -0.11 9.22 33.75
C TYR A 308 -1.58 8.87 33.46
N GLY A 309 -2.07 7.68 33.85
CA GLY A 309 -3.45 7.26 33.62
C GLY A 309 -3.78 6.84 32.19
N ILE A 310 -2.76 6.54 31.37
CA ILE A 310 -2.95 6.23 29.94
C ILE A 310 -3.32 4.78 29.72
N ARG A 311 -4.51 4.55 29.14
CA ARG A 311 -5.00 3.21 28.77
C ARG A 311 -4.31 2.73 27.50
N SER A 312 -3.34 1.82 27.61
CA SER A 312 -2.51 1.35 26.48
C SER A 312 -3.31 0.70 25.35
N TRP A 313 -4.48 0.12 25.63
CA TRP A 313 -5.34 -0.43 24.57
C TRP A 313 -6.05 0.64 23.74
N ARG A 314 -6.14 1.88 24.23
CA ARG A 314 -6.65 3.04 23.48
C ARG A 314 -5.55 3.94 22.92
N CYS A 315 -4.30 3.47 22.91
CA CYS A 315 -3.18 4.18 22.28
C CYS A 315 -3.09 3.90 20.78
N LEU A 316 -2.98 4.97 19.99
CA LEU A 316 -2.56 4.97 18.59
C LEU A 316 -1.09 5.33 18.53
N GLN A 317 -0.21 4.33 18.43
CA GLN A 317 1.23 4.58 18.26
C GLN A 317 1.54 4.80 16.78
N MET A 318 2.04 5.99 16.46
CA MET A 318 2.23 6.42 15.08
C MET A 318 3.46 7.32 14.90
N THR A 319 3.82 7.56 13.65
CA THR A 319 4.81 8.58 13.26
C THR A 319 4.43 9.19 11.91
N PRO A 320 4.62 10.52 11.72
CA PRO A 320 4.51 11.18 10.43
C PRO A 320 5.82 11.08 9.60
N CYS A 321 6.89 10.50 10.16
CA CYS A 321 8.23 10.51 9.57
C CYS A 321 8.92 9.14 9.66
N LEU A 322 8.32 8.07 9.16
CA LEU A 322 8.85 6.71 9.29
C LEU A 322 10.29 6.57 8.80
N PHE A 323 10.65 7.24 7.70
CA PHE A 323 11.96 7.10 7.05
C PHE A 323 12.95 8.20 7.41
N ASN A 324 12.50 9.27 8.08
CA ASN A 324 13.29 10.46 8.32
C ASN A 324 13.67 10.61 9.79
N CYS A 325 14.95 10.87 10.04
CA CYS A 325 15.45 11.20 11.35
C CYS A 325 16.81 11.88 11.20
N THR A 326 17.19 12.65 12.19
CA THR A 326 18.49 13.32 12.26
C THR A 326 19.55 12.49 12.99
N HIS A 327 19.19 11.31 13.51
CA HIS A 327 20.10 10.41 14.24
C HIS A 327 20.15 9.00 13.63
N ARG A 328 21.26 8.30 13.88
CA ARG A 328 21.42 6.86 13.67
C ARG A 328 21.83 6.15 14.97
N CYS A 329 21.08 6.42 16.05
CA CYS A 329 21.47 5.98 17.40
C CYS A 329 21.75 4.48 17.48
N LEU A 330 22.77 4.11 18.25
CA LEU A 330 23.14 2.70 18.47
C LEU A 330 21.97 1.90 19.07
N TYR A 331 21.24 2.52 20.01
CA TYR A 331 20.10 1.92 20.72
C TYR A 331 18.77 1.99 19.96
N CYS A 332 18.71 2.60 18.77
CA CYS A 332 17.44 2.78 18.07
C CYS A 332 16.87 1.41 17.66
N TRP A 333 15.60 1.10 17.89
CA TRP A 333 15.03 -0.20 17.50
C TRP A 333 14.75 -0.31 16.00
N ARG A 334 14.73 0.81 15.26
CA ARG A 334 14.49 0.85 13.81
C ARG A 334 15.77 0.56 13.02
N MET A 335 15.58 0.29 11.72
CA MET A 335 16.68 0.29 10.75
C MET A 335 17.17 1.73 10.58
N VAL A 336 18.48 1.95 10.68
CA VAL A 336 19.09 3.30 10.67
C VAL A 336 19.95 3.55 9.43
N GLU A 337 20.28 2.51 8.68
CA GLU A 337 21.24 2.51 7.58
C GLU A 337 20.77 3.39 6.40
N ALA A 338 19.47 3.38 6.11
CA ALA A 338 18.85 4.17 5.04
C ALA A 338 18.08 5.40 5.58
N THR A 339 18.44 5.89 6.77
CA THR A 339 17.83 7.09 7.36
C THR A 339 18.37 8.34 6.69
N SER A 340 17.48 9.27 6.33
CA SER A 340 17.85 10.60 5.82
C SER A 340 17.23 11.71 6.68
N PRO A 341 17.95 12.82 6.94
CA PRO A 341 17.38 13.99 7.58
C PRO A 341 16.54 14.85 6.62
N GLN A 342 16.57 14.57 5.32
CA GLN A 342 15.90 15.37 4.30
C GLN A 342 14.38 15.21 4.37
N ALA A 343 13.65 16.33 4.27
CA ALA A 343 12.20 16.31 4.18
C ALA A 343 11.73 15.49 2.97
N ARG A 344 10.61 14.79 3.16
CA ARG A 344 9.92 14.00 2.12
C ARG A 344 8.51 14.55 1.94
N ALA A 345 7.83 14.09 0.89
CA ALA A 345 6.44 14.43 0.67
C ALA A 345 5.61 14.26 1.96
N GLU A 346 4.86 15.30 2.27
CA GLU A 346 4.09 15.39 3.49
C GLU A 346 2.67 14.89 3.28
N ASP A 347 2.27 13.91 4.10
CA ASP A 347 0.89 13.45 4.15
C ASP A 347 0.01 14.54 4.78
N ASP A 348 -1.23 14.69 4.32
CA ASP A 348 -2.17 15.61 4.97
C ASP A 348 -2.52 15.12 6.38
N PRO A 349 -2.49 15.96 7.43
CA PRO A 349 -2.77 15.54 8.80
C PRO A 349 -4.13 14.87 8.99
N SER A 350 -5.18 15.37 8.33
CA SER A 350 -6.54 14.85 8.48
C SER A 350 -6.65 13.46 7.88
N GLU A 351 -6.19 13.30 6.63
CA GLU A 351 -6.16 12.01 5.94
C GLU A 351 -5.27 11.00 6.67
N MET A 352 -4.09 11.44 7.13
CA MET A 352 -3.14 10.63 7.88
C MET A 352 -3.77 10.07 9.17
N ILE A 353 -4.53 10.87 9.92
CA ILE A 353 -5.20 10.39 11.14
C ILE A 353 -6.28 9.34 10.80
N GLU A 354 -7.05 9.55 9.74
CA GLU A 354 -8.10 8.60 9.33
C GLU A 354 -7.53 7.27 8.86
N GLU A 355 -6.50 7.33 8.03
CA GLU A 355 -5.76 6.15 7.59
C GLU A 355 -5.08 5.45 8.77
N ALA A 356 -4.50 6.19 9.71
CA ALA A 356 -3.89 5.64 10.92
C ALA A 356 -4.91 4.89 11.80
N ILE A 357 -6.10 5.45 12.01
CA ILE A 357 -7.19 4.79 12.76
C ILE A 357 -7.67 3.55 12.00
N ARG A 358 -7.80 3.62 10.67
CA ARG A 358 -8.18 2.47 9.83
C ARG A 358 -7.16 1.34 9.93
N ALA A 359 -5.87 1.66 9.81
CA ALA A 359 -4.77 0.71 9.90
C ALA A 359 -4.64 0.10 11.31
N GLN A 360 -4.89 0.89 12.37
CA GLN A 360 -5.00 0.39 13.75
C GLN A 360 -6.11 -0.66 13.87
N ARG A 361 -7.31 -0.37 13.34
CA ARG A 361 -8.46 -1.30 13.37
C ARG A 361 -8.15 -2.59 12.60
N GLU A 362 -7.49 -2.48 11.45
CA GLU A 362 -7.02 -3.64 10.68
C GLU A 362 -6.08 -4.51 11.53
N LEU A 363 -5.08 -3.91 12.17
CA LEU A 363 -4.12 -4.62 13.02
C LEU A 363 -4.77 -5.29 14.25
N LEU A 364 -5.89 -4.74 14.73
CA LEU A 364 -6.64 -5.28 15.86
C LEU A 364 -7.75 -6.25 15.46
N SER A 365 -8.09 -6.35 14.18
CA SER A 365 -9.21 -7.18 13.69
C SER A 365 -9.08 -8.65 14.07
N GLY A 366 -7.86 -9.20 14.03
CA GLY A 366 -7.57 -10.59 14.39
C GLY A 366 -7.76 -10.93 15.86
N PHE A 367 -7.77 -9.94 16.76
CA PHE A 367 -7.95 -10.18 18.20
C PHE A 367 -9.38 -10.59 18.56
N ARG A 368 -10.39 -10.15 17.82
CA ARG A 368 -11.81 -10.42 18.15
C ARG A 368 -12.13 -11.92 18.22
N GLY A 369 -11.48 -12.73 17.38
CA GLY A 369 -11.69 -14.18 17.34
C GLY A 369 -10.94 -14.97 18.42
N ASN A 370 -10.09 -14.33 19.21
CA ASN A 370 -9.31 -15.00 20.24
C ASN A 370 -10.11 -15.05 21.56
N PRO A 371 -10.41 -16.24 22.13
CA PRO A 371 -11.21 -16.37 23.35
C PRO A 371 -10.56 -15.77 24.59
N LYS A 372 -9.24 -15.50 24.57
CA LYS A 372 -8.50 -14.86 25.68
C LYS A 372 -8.59 -13.33 25.67
N VAL A 373 -9.23 -12.73 24.67
CA VAL A 373 -9.28 -11.27 24.53
C VAL A 373 -10.40 -10.70 25.39
N ASN A 374 -10.07 -9.67 26.17
CA ASN A 374 -11.06 -8.84 26.82
C ASN A 374 -11.84 -8.05 25.76
N LEU A 375 -13.10 -8.45 25.56
CA LEU A 375 -13.95 -7.88 24.53
C LEU A 375 -14.33 -6.42 24.78
N GLU A 376 -14.39 -5.98 26.03
CA GLU A 376 -14.64 -4.58 26.38
C GLU A 376 -13.45 -3.71 25.98
N ARG A 377 -12.24 -4.09 26.38
CA ARG A 377 -11.00 -3.41 25.97
C ARG A 377 -10.82 -3.43 24.45
N TRP A 378 -11.17 -4.53 23.79
CA TRP A 378 -11.12 -4.62 22.33
C TRP A 378 -12.09 -3.65 21.64
N ARG A 379 -13.32 -3.51 22.16
CA ARG A 379 -14.30 -2.52 21.67
C ARG A 379 -13.77 -1.10 21.88
N GLU A 380 -13.25 -0.78 23.06
CA GLU A 380 -12.63 0.53 23.33
C GLU A 380 -11.43 0.81 22.41
N ALA A 381 -10.64 -0.21 22.07
CA ALA A 381 -9.48 -0.10 21.20
C ALA A 381 -9.84 0.22 19.72
N GLN A 382 -11.09 -0.01 19.30
CA GLN A 382 -11.58 0.44 17.99
C GLN A 382 -11.73 1.97 17.90
N GLU A 383 -11.70 2.65 19.05
CA GLU A 383 -11.75 4.10 19.20
C GLU A 383 -10.58 4.58 20.09
N PRO A 384 -9.37 4.68 19.54
CA PRO A 384 -8.23 5.18 20.30
C PRO A 384 -8.47 6.62 20.77
N ARG A 385 -7.86 7.00 21.91
CA ARG A 385 -7.98 8.33 22.54
C ARG A 385 -6.64 8.96 22.91
N HIS A 386 -5.54 8.24 22.67
CA HIS A 386 -4.19 8.69 22.98
C HIS A 386 -3.30 8.52 21.75
N ALA A 387 -2.88 9.62 21.12
CA ALA A 387 -1.97 9.61 19.98
C ALA A 387 -0.53 9.67 20.48
N ALA A 388 0.21 8.57 20.34
CA ALA A 388 1.63 8.49 20.69
C ALA A 388 2.49 8.70 19.44
N ILE A 389 2.81 9.96 19.15
CA ILE A 389 3.62 10.42 18.02
C ILE A 389 5.09 10.15 18.34
N SER A 390 5.49 8.88 18.19
CA SER A 390 6.72 8.34 18.79
C SER A 390 7.20 7.00 18.22
N LEU A 391 6.61 6.52 17.12
CA LEU A 391 6.82 5.15 16.63
C LEU A 391 8.23 4.92 16.05
N ALA A 392 8.70 5.84 15.21
CA ALA A 392 9.99 5.79 14.53
C ALA A 392 10.26 7.16 13.90
N GLY A 393 11.51 7.40 13.49
CA GLY A 393 11.90 8.66 12.89
C GLY A 393 11.98 9.82 13.88
N GLU A 394 12.11 11.04 13.35
CA GLU A 394 12.01 12.30 14.10
C GLU A 394 10.74 13.05 13.69
N PRO A 395 9.67 13.03 14.51
CA PRO A 395 8.40 13.67 14.17
C PRO A 395 8.50 15.18 13.92
N THR A 396 9.47 15.88 14.49
CA THR A 396 9.65 17.33 14.26
C THR A 396 10.25 17.65 12.89
N LEU A 397 10.56 16.64 12.06
CA LEU A 397 10.84 16.85 10.64
C LEU A 397 9.55 17.06 9.81
N TYR A 398 8.38 16.72 10.35
CA TYR A 398 7.11 16.98 9.69
C TYR A 398 6.71 18.44 9.87
N GLU A 399 6.59 19.19 8.77
CA GLU A 399 6.39 20.63 8.80
C GLU A 399 5.02 21.00 9.37
N ARG A 400 3.99 20.23 9.02
CA ARG A 400 2.61 20.43 9.50
C ARG A 400 2.36 19.80 10.88
N LEU A 401 3.37 19.60 11.72
CA LEU A 401 3.24 18.97 13.05
C LEU A 401 2.24 19.70 13.96
N SER A 402 2.24 21.04 13.97
CA SER A 402 1.27 21.80 14.76
C SER A 402 -0.18 21.54 14.31
N GLU A 403 -0.41 21.40 13.00
CA GLU A 403 -1.74 21.09 12.45
C GLU A 403 -2.15 19.67 12.82
N LEU A 404 -1.24 18.70 12.75
CA LEU A 404 -1.48 17.32 13.16
C LEU A 404 -1.87 17.21 14.63
N ILE A 405 -1.17 17.92 15.52
CA ILE A 405 -1.53 17.97 16.95
C ILE A 405 -2.92 18.60 17.12
N GLY A 406 -3.20 19.70 16.42
CA GLY A 406 -4.50 20.37 16.44
C GLY A 406 -5.64 19.47 15.95
N GLU A 407 -5.44 18.71 14.87
CA GLU A 407 -6.41 17.75 14.34
C GLU A 407 -6.70 16.60 15.32
N PHE A 408 -5.66 16.04 15.95
CA PHE A 408 -5.87 15.03 16.99
C PHE A 408 -6.71 15.59 18.15
N LYS A 409 -6.41 16.80 18.63
CA LYS A 409 -7.17 17.44 19.70
C LYS A 409 -8.63 17.69 19.31
N ARG A 410 -8.89 18.20 18.10
CA ARG A 410 -10.26 18.39 17.55
C ARG A 410 -11.05 17.08 17.54
N ARG A 411 -10.37 15.96 17.31
CA ARG A 411 -10.95 14.60 17.32
C ARG A 411 -11.02 13.97 18.73
N GLY A 412 -10.72 14.74 19.78
CA GLY A 412 -10.80 14.29 21.18
C GLY A 412 -9.66 13.40 21.64
N PHE A 413 -8.50 13.47 20.98
CA PHE A 413 -7.30 12.76 21.42
C PHE A 413 -6.47 13.60 22.40
N THR A 414 -5.84 12.90 23.33
CA THR A 414 -4.61 13.41 23.97
C THR A 414 -3.40 13.07 23.11
N THR A 415 -2.40 13.93 23.08
CA THR A 415 -1.23 13.81 22.20
C THR A 415 0.07 13.75 22.99
N PHE A 416 0.92 12.79 22.65
CA PHE A 416 2.24 12.56 23.25
C PHE A 416 3.28 12.68 22.15
N LEU A 417 3.94 13.83 22.08
CA LEU A 417 5.01 14.08 21.12
C LEU A 417 6.35 13.65 21.73
N VAL A 418 7.08 12.79 21.03
CA VAL A 418 8.45 12.42 21.40
C VAL A 418 9.39 12.87 20.29
N THR A 419 10.30 13.78 20.64
CA THR A 419 11.35 14.28 19.74
C THR A 419 12.73 14.00 20.33
N ASN A 420 13.74 13.92 19.47
CA ASN A 420 15.15 13.94 19.84
C ASN A 420 15.69 15.36 20.07
N GLY A 421 14.90 16.40 19.82
CA GLY A 421 15.24 17.80 20.10
C GLY A 421 16.15 18.46 19.06
N THR A 422 16.38 17.87 17.88
CA THR A 422 17.27 18.49 16.89
C THR A 422 16.58 19.48 15.96
N MET A 423 15.27 19.74 16.10
CA MET A 423 14.54 20.71 15.28
C MET A 423 13.87 21.77 16.18
N PRO A 424 14.66 22.63 16.85
CA PRO A 424 14.14 23.66 17.75
C PRO A 424 13.14 24.59 17.06
N GLU A 425 13.38 24.96 15.80
CA GLU A 425 12.46 25.80 15.01
C GLU A 425 11.07 25.18 14.85
N ARG A 426 10.97 23.84 14.79
CA ARG A 426 9.66 23.18 14.70
C ARG A 426 8.92 23.23 16.03
N LEU A 427 9.65 23.14 17.15
CA LEU A 427 9.08 23.29 18.49
C LEU A 427 8.60 24.72 18.72
N GLU A 428 9.42 25.72 18.37
CA GLU A 428 9.06 27.13 18.47
C GLU A 428 7.83 27.48 17.62
N ALA A 429 7.70 26.87 16.43
CA ALA A 429 6.57 27.08 15.53
C ALA A 429 5.26 26.37 15.95
N LEU A 430 5.23 25.62 17.06
CA LEU A 430 4.01 24.95 17.52
C LEU A 430 2.98 25.98 18.03
N LYS A 431 1.91 26.16 17.25
CA LYS A 431 0.71 26.91 17.68
C LYS A 431 -0.17 26.08 18.61
N GLU A 432 -0.14 24.77 18.44
CA GLU A 432 -0.89 23.80 19.23
C GLU A 432 0.09 22.89 19.97
N GLU A 433 0.22 23.08 21.29
CA GLU A 433 1.08 22.25 22.11
C GLU A 433 0.52 20.82 22.26
N PRO A 434 1.35 19.77 22.34
CA PRO A 434 0.85 18.43 22.66
C PRO A 434 0.27 18.38 24.09
N THR A 435 -0.50 17.35 24.43
CA THR A 435 -0.88 17.11 25.85
C THR A 435 0.37 16.88 26.72
N GLN A 436 1.38 16.21 26.15
CA GLN A 436 2.64 15.97 26.82
C GLN A 436 3.80 15.97 25.81
N LEU A 437 4.81 16.82 26.05
CA LEU A 437 6.03 16.92 25.25
C LEU A 437 7.17 16.12 25.91
N TYR A 438 7.80 15.26 25.12
CA TYR A 438 9.00 14.53 25.50
C TYR A 438 10.19 14.96 24.65
N ILE A 439 11.28 15.35 25.30
CA ILE A 439 12.60 15.46 24.66
C ILE A 439 13.45 14.28 25.13
N SER A 440 13.95 13.49 24.17
CA SER A 440 14.83 12.37 24.44
C SER A 440 16.27 12.85 24.59
N LEU A 441 16.77 12.95 25.81
CA LEU A 441 18.14 13.38 26.11
C LEU A 441 19.02 12.15 26.40
N SER A 442 19.82 11.74 25.42
CA SER A 442 20.56 10.47 25.47
C SER A 442 22.06 10.62 25.65
N ALA A 443 22.53 11.82 26.00
CA ALA A 443 23.92 12.11 26.28
C ALA A 443 24.05 13.29 27.26
N PRO A 444 25.05 13.30 28.15
CA PRO A 444 25.35 14.44 29.03
C PRO A 444 26.20 15.53 28.37
N ASP A 445 26.90 15.20 27.27
CA ASP A 445 27.84 16.06 26.56
C ASP A 445 27.89 15.72 25.05
N GLU A 446 28.51 16.61 24.27
CA GLU A 446 28.58 16.46 22.81
C GLU A 446 29.36 15.21 22.36
N GLU A 447 30.43 14.86 23.08
CA GLU A 447 31.25 13.70 22.77
C GLU A 447 30.42 12.41 22.87
N THR A 448 29.71 12.24 23.99
CA THR A 448 28.81 11.10 24.20
C THR A 448 27.65 11.12 23.20
N TYR A 449 27.12 12.30 22.87
CA TYR A 449 26.07 12.47 21.87
C TYR A 449 26.52 11.96 20.49
N ARG A 450 27.69 12.40 20.02
CA ARG A 450 28.24 11.96 18.72
C ARG A 450 28.44 10.44 18.70
N ARG A 451 28.96 9.87 19.78
CA ARG A 451 29.20 8.43 19.92
C ARG A 451 27.92 7.60 19.93
N VAL A 452 26.91 8.01 20.71
CA VAL A 452 25.74 7.18 21.00
C VAL A 452 24.59 7.44 20.00
N CYS A 453 24.37 8.70 19.63
CA CYS A 453 23.28 9.08 18.73
C CYS A 453 23.67 9.05 17.25
N ASN A 454 24.98 9.05 16.92
CA ASN A 454 25.50 9.05 15.56
C ASN A 454 24.74 10.05 14.66
N PRO A 455 24.91 11.36 14.93
CA PRO A 455 24.10 12.39 14.32
C PRO A 455 24.37 12.55 12.82
N LEU A 456 23.32 12.93 12.09
CA LEU A 456 23.38 13.28 10.66
C LEU A 456 23.51 14.80 10.44
N LEU A 457 23.27 15.60 11.49
CA LEU A 457 23.47 17.04 11.48
C LEU A 457 24.75 17.40 12.23
N GLU A 458 25.60 18.23 11.62
CA GLU A 458 26.85 18.68 12.22
C GLU A 458 26.61 19.46 13.52
N ASN A 459 25.62 20.36 13.52
CA ASN A 459 25.22 21.17 14.67
C ASN A 459 24.12 20.53 15.53
N GLY A 460 23.97 19.20 15.49
CA GLY A 460 22.86 18.52 16.19
C GLY A 460 22.86 18.72 17.71
N TRP A 461 24.02 18.83 18.35
CA TRP A 461 24.12 19.02 19.81
C TRP A 461 23.64 20.41 20.25
N SER A 462 24.10 21.48 19.58
CA SER A 462 23.67 22.85 19.90
C SER A 462 22.17 23.03 19.73
N ARG A 463 21.58 22.39 18.72
CA ARG A 463 20.12 22.38 18.47
C ARG A 463 19.33 21.67 19.57
N ILE A 464 19.90 20.62 20.17
CA ILE A 464 19.30 19.97 21.35
C ILE A 464 19.31 20.93 22.55
N LEU A 465 20.42 21.63 22.80
CA LEU A 465 20.50 22.61 23.89
C LEU A 465 19.48 23.74 23.71
N GLU A 466 19.27 24.20 22.48
CA GLU A 466 18.23 25.17 22.15
C GLU A 466 16.82 24.64 22.43
N SER A 467 16.51 23.42 22.00
CA SER A 467 15.23 22.76 22.29
C SER A 467 14.98 22.57 23.79
N LEU A 468 16.03 22.27 24.57
CA LEU A 468 15.95 22.18 26.03
C LEU A 468 15.58 23.54 26.64
N ARG A 469 16.16 24.65 26.18
CA ARG A 469 15.78 26.00 26.64
C ARG A 469 14.35 26.35 26.26
N LEU A 470 13.94 26.05 25.03
CA LEU A 470 12.58 26.28 24.54
C LEU A 470 11.54 25.50 25.36
N MET A 471 11.87 24.28 25.79
CA MET A 471 10.96 23.43 26.59
C MET A 471 10.39 24.16 27.79
N ARG A 472 11.14 25.05 28.46
CA ARG A 472 10.69 25.81 29.63
C ARG A 472 9.45 26.67 29.34
N GLY A 473 9.31 27.17 28.10
CA GLY A 473 8.21 28.04 27.69
C GLY A 473 6.89 27.32 27.43
N PHE A 474 6.89 25.99 27.32
CA PHE A 474 5.69 25.20 27.04
C PHE A 474 4.77 25.12 28.26
N SER A 475 3.47 25.34 28.04
CA SER A 475 2.42 25.22 29.04
C SER A 475 1.97 23.79 29.30
N CYS A 476 2.18 22.89 28.33
CA CYS A 476 1.88 21.47 28.46
C CYS A 476 2.80 20.75 29.46
N ARG A 477 2.49 19.48 29.73
CA ARG A 477 3.34 18.64 30.57
C ARG A 477 4.64 18.30 29.85
N LYS A 478 5.78 18.61 30.47
CA LYS A 478 7.13 18.48 29.92
C LYS A 478 7.85 17.29 30.53
N VAL A 479 8.48 16.47 29.69
CA VAL A 479 9.23 15.29 30.14
C VAL A 479 10.62 15.19 29.53
N ILE A 480 11.59 15.19 30.44
CA ILE A 480 12.91 14.55 30.38
C ILE A 480 12.92 13.06 30.05
N ARG A 481 13.20 12.52 28.86
CA ARG A 481 13.42 11.04 28.75
C ARG A 481 14.86 10.68 28.46
N LEU A 482 15.48 10.03 29.44
CA LEU A 482 16.83 9.49 29.34
C LEU A 482 16.78 8.02 28.93
N THR A 483 17.32 7.69 27.76
CA THR A 483 17.49 6.27 27.34
C THR A 483 18.90 5.83 27.70
N MET A 484 19.01 5.06 28.78
CA MET A 484 20.25 4.68 29.44
C MET A 484 20.79 3.35 28.88
N VAL A 485 22.01 3.39 28.37
CA VAL A 485 22.74 2.27 27.80
C VAL A 485 23.99 2.05 28.64
N LYS A 486 24.10 0.86 29.24
CA LYS A 486 25.19 0.49 30.14
C LYS A 486 26.53 0.59 29.41
N GLY A 487 27.51 1.21 30.06
CA GLY A 487 28.85 1.38 29.48
C GLY A 487 28.96 2.42 28.36
N LEU A 488 27.87 3.09 27.96
CA LEU A 488 27.91 4.12 26.92
C LEU A 488 27.53 5.52 27.41
N ASN A 489 26.35 5.69 28.02
CA ASN A 489 25.84 7.02 28.42
C ASN A 489 25.33 7.09 29.86
N MET A 490 25.42 6.01 30.64
CA MET A 490 25.18 6.03 32.09
C MET A 490 26.41 6.60 32.84
N ILE A 491 26.76 7.84 32.53
CA ILE A 491 27.94 8.55 33.05
C ILE A 491 27.57 10.00 33.36
N LYS A 492 28.38 10.67 34.19
CA LYS A 492 28.28 12.11 34.48
C LYS A 492 26.85 12.57 34.85
N PRO A 493 26.21 12.01 35.89
CA PRO A 493 24.87 12.44 36.32
C PRO A 493 24.80 13.96 36.59
N GLU A 494 25.89 14.58 37.04
CA GLU A 494 26.05 16.02 37.27
C GLU A 494 26.00 16.87 35.99
N ALA A 495 26.32 16.29 34.83
CA ALA A 495 26.19 16.97 33.55
C ALA A 495 24.75 16.85 33.02
N TYR A 496 24.12 15.70 33.19
CA TYR A 496 22.68 15.55 32.92
C TYR A 496 21.84 16.48 33.79
N SER A 497 22.18 16.63 35.08
CA SER A 497 21.41 17.48 36.01
C SER A 497 21.37 18.93 35.56
N LYS A 498 22.49 19.49 35.08
CA LYS A 498 22.56 20.84 34.51
C LYS A 498 21.59 21.02 33.35
N LEU A 499 21.57 20.07 32.40
CA LEU A 499 20.67 20.09 31.25
C LEU A 499 19.19 19.96 31.66
N ILE A 500 18.91 19.09 32.63
CA ILE A 500 17.55 18.90 33.19
C ILE A 500 17.07 20.19 33.87
N LEU A 501 17.90 20.82 34.69
CA LEU A 501 17.56 22.07 35.39
C LEU A 501 17.38 23.24 34.41
N GLU A 502 18.19 23.30 33.34
CA GLU A 502 18.03 24.29 32.27
C GLU A 502 16.66 24.15 31.60
N ALA A 503 16.27 22.93 31.23
CA ALA A 503 14.98 22.67 30.59
C ALA A 503 13.78 22.75 31.55
N SER A 504 14.00 22.49 32.83
CA SER A 504 12.98 22.52 33.89
C SER A 504 11.70 21.71 33.55
N PRO A 505 11.80 20.42 33.16
CA PRO A 505 10.62 19.61 32.86
C PRO A 505 9.80 19.30 34.13
N ASP A 506 8.53 18.90 33.98
CA ASP A 506 7.72 18.45 35.11
C ASP A 506 8.18 17.08 35.62
N PHE A 507 8.67 16.24 34.70
CA PHE A 507 9.12 14.88 35.00
C PHE A 507 10.42 14.51 34.28
N VAL A 508 11.16 13.58 34.86
CA VAL A 508 12.29 12.88 34.22
C VAL A 508 12.05 11.37 34.27
N GLU A 509 11.92 10.75 33.10
CA GLU A 509 11.91 9.30 32.90
C GLU A 509 13.35 8.82 32.68
N VAL A 510 13.93 8.14 33.67
CA VAL A 510 15.23 7.44 33.54
C VAL A 510 14.94 6.00 33.14
N LYS A 511 15.22 5.65 31.88
CA LYS A 511 14.75 4.39 31.30
C LYS A 511 15.89 3.59 30.69
N ALA A 512 15.94 2.29 30.96
CA ALA A 512 16.87 1.38 30.30
C ALA A 512 16.61 1.32 28.79
N TYR A 513 17.70 1.27 28.03
CA TYR A 513 17.71 0.60 26.74
C TYR A 513 17.20 -0.84 26.90
N MET A 514 16.48 -1.35 25.90
CA MET A 514 16.00 -2.73 25.86
C MET A 514 16.51 -3.38 24.57
N ASP A 515 17.01 -4.61 24.66
CA ASP A 515 17.51 -5.38 23.52
C ASP A 515 16.35 -5.83 22.60
N VAL A 516 15.92 -4.95 21.69
CA VAL A 516 14.78 -5.16 20.79
C VAL A 516 15.02 -4.59 19.39
N GLY A 517 14.34 -5.16 18.39
CA GLY A 517 14.37 -4.70 17.00
C GLY A 517 15.78 -4.76 16.38
N PHE A 518 16.14 -3.72 15.62
CA PHE A 518 17.45 -3.60 14.98
C PHE A 518 18.57 -3.19 15.94
N ALA A 519 18.24 -2.71 17.15
CA ALA A 519 19.26 -2.39 18.13
C ALA A 519 20.08 -3.65 18.50
N LYS A 520 19.47 -4.84 18.47
CA LYS A 520 20.13 -6.14 18.68
C LYS A 520 21.34 -6.40 17.77
N LYS A 521 21.33 -5.78 16.58
CA LYS A 521 22.42 -5.92 15.60
C LYS A 521 23.60 -4.99 15.89
N ARG A 522 23.40 -3.99 16.74
CA ARG A 522 24.38 -2.94 17.07
C ARG A 522 24.85 -3.02 18.52
N LEU A 523 23.96 -3.42 19.42
CA LEU A 523 24.19 -3.55 20.85
C LEU A 523 23.71 -4.94 21.28
N GLY A 524 24.48 -5.59 22.15
CA GLY A 524 24.08 -6.85 22.79
C GLY A 524 23.45 -6.65 24.17
N LEU A 525 22.98 -7.76 24.77
CA LEU A 525 22.34 -7.78 26.08
C LEU A 525 23.19 -7.17 27.20
N GLN A 526 24.52 -7.23 27.10
CA GLN A 526 25.45 -6.63 28.07
C GLN A 526 25.32 -5.10 28.19
N TYR A 527 24.77 -4.44 27.17
CA TYR A 527 24.51 -3.00 27.16
C TYR A 527 23.14 -2.64 27.76
N MET A 528 22.30 -3.63 28.05
CA MET A 528 20.96 -3.47 28.64
C MET A 528 21.07 -3.38 30.17
N PRO A 529 20.92 -2.19 30.79
CA PRO A 529 21.03 -2.05 32.23
C PRO A 529 19.95 -2.84 32.97
N SER A 530 20.30 -3.41 34.11
CA SER A 530 19.33 -3.94 35.08
C SER A 530 18.48 -2.82 35.68
N HIS A 531 17.33 -3.17 36.25
CA HIS A 531 16.47 -2.18 36.91
C HIS A 531 17.17 -1.51 38.09
N GLU A 532 18.00 -2.24 38.85
CA GLU A 532 18.76 -1.67 39.96
C GLU A 532 19.82 -0.65 39.50
N GLU A 533 20.47 -0.89 38.36
CA GLU A 533 21.40 0.08 37.78
C GLU A 533 20.68 1.38 37.37
N ILE A 534 19.47 1.27 36.81
CA ILE A 534 18.63 2.45 36.52
C ILE A 534 18.22 3.15 37.82
N ARG A 535 17.81 2.40 38.85
CA ARG A 535 17.44 2.93 40.16
C ARG A 535 18.59 3.69 40.80
N SER A 536 19.81 3.14 40.75
CA SER A 536 21.02 3.80 41.26
C SER A 536 21.31 5.10 40.51
N PHE A 537 21.26 5.08 39.17
CA PHE A 537 21.51 6.28 38.38
C PHE A 537 20.44 7.37 38.61
N ALA A 538 19.17 6.98 38.72
CA ALA A 538 18.08 7.89 39.01
C ALA A 538 18.18 8.53 40.41
N LYS A 539 18.68 7.78 41.42
CA LYS A 539 18.97 8.33 42.75
C LYS A 539 20.06 9.41 42.70
N GLN A 540 21.13 9.20 41.94
CA GLN A 540 22.17 10.21 41.75
C GLN A 540 21.60 11.48 41.09
N LEU A 541 20.81 11.32 40.01
CA LEU A 541 20.13 12.45 39.38
C LEU A 541 19.17 13.19 40.32
N SER A 542 18.44 12.46 41.16
CA SER A 542 17.54 13.03 42.18
C SER A 542 18.30 13.92 43.17
N LEU A 543 19.47 13.48 43.64
CA LEU A 543 20.33 14.27 44.52
C LEU A 543 20.87 15.54 43.83
N GLU A 544 21.31 15.42 42.58
CA GLU A 544 21.89 16.53 41.81
C GLU A 544 20.86 17.57 41.34
N THR A 545 19.62 17.16 41.10
CA THR A 545 18.56 18.04 40.57
C THR A 545 17.58 18.51 41.62
N GLY A 546 17.47 17.82 42.76
CA GLY A 546 16.41 18.00 43.75
C GLY A 546 15.07 17.37 43.36
N TYR A 547 14.95 16.74 42.18
CA TYR A 547 13.71 16.09 41.74
C TYR A 547 13.44 14.87 42.61
N GLN A 548 12.19 14.69 43.02
CA GLN A 548 11.78 13.60 43.90
C GLN A 548 11.49 12.32 43.12
N TYR A 549 11.87 11.19 43.70
CA TYR A 549 11.46 9.88 43.21
C TYR A 549 9.95 9.70 43.38
N LEU A 550 9.21 9.49 42.29
CA LEU A 550 7.75 9.36 42.32
C LEU A 550 7.30 7.91 42.16
N HIS A 551 7.71 7.24 41.08
CA HIS A 551 7.26 5.90 40.74
C HIS A 551 8.31 5.12 39.94
N GLU A 552 8.09 3.82 39.81
CA GLU A 552 8.88 2.93 38.97
C GLU A 552 8.04 1.86 38.28
N SER A 553 8.60 1.28 37.22
CA SER A 553 8.15 0.05 36.60
C SER A 553 9.36 -0.84 36.32
N GLU A 554 9.48 -1.94 37.05
CA GLU A 554 10.58 -2.90 36.93
C GLU A 554 10.55 -3.63 35.59
N ILE A 555 9.36 -4.04 35.13
CA ILE A 555 9.20 -4.74 33.84
C ILE A 555 9.68 -3.85 32.67
N SER A 556 9.42 -2.54 32.74
CA SER A 556 9.87 -1.56 31.73
C SER A 556 11.22 -0.93 32.04
N ARG A 557 11.87 -1.33 33.15
CA ARG A 557 13.13 -0.80 33.67
C ARG A 557 13.21 0.73 33.63
N VAL A 558 12.23 1.38 34.25
CA VAL A 558 12.08 2.84 34.22
C VAL A 558 11.76 3.39 35.60
N ILE A 559 12.40 4.51 35.92
CA ILE A 559 12.18 5.33 37.11
C ILE A 559 11.61 6.68 36.68
N LEU A 560 10.62 7.17 37.42
CA LEU A 560 10.02 8.48 37.24
C LEU A 560 10.44 9.40 38.38
N LEU A 561 11.13 10.48 38.02
CA LEU A 561 11.41 11.61 38.91
C LEU A 561 10.42 12.74 38.58
N LYS A 562 10.03 13.50 39.60
CA LYS A 562 9.13 14.65 39.50
C LYS A 562 9.81 15.89 40.09
N LYS A 563 9.64 17.02 39.41
CA LYS A 563 10.16 18.31 39.88
C LYS A 563 9.61 18.69 41.25
#